data_AF-A0A433WHR4-F1
#
_entry.id   AF-A0A433WHR4-F1
#
_cell.length_a   1.000
_cell.length_b   1.000
_cell.length_c   1.000
_cell.angle_alpha   90.00
_cell.angle_beta   90.00
_cell.angle_gamma   90.00
#
_symmetry.space_group_name_H-M   'P 1'
#
loop_
_entity.id
_entity.type
_entity.pdbx_description
1 polymer ?
#
loop_
_entity_poly.entity_id
_entity_poly.type
_entity_poly.pdbx_seq_one_letter_code
_entity_poly.pdbx_strand_id
1 'polypeptide(L)'
;METAVKFFTEQSADEAVALAKESRQPLLIDYWATNCKGCAKMDAVTYEDTAVRAYLEQHYVVLKCHVSNIPKAFADTFLTTAMLWSPSLFIYAPGGPILRTIIGYAAPHYFMTELSLGKAALLIRNRKYQEAIDLLTTLPYAAEYPALHQEALYWCGVAAYFAGPRTFDPILPYWGELRKTYPESVWAEKADLFPGVI
;
A
#
# COMPACT_ATOMS: atom_id res chain seq x y z
N MET A 1 -15.37 -22.75 -1.36
CA MET A 1 -14.99 -22.71 0.06
C MET A 1 -14.71 -21.26 0.37
N GLU A 2 -15.43 -20.64 1.29
CA GLU A 2 -15.09 -19.30 1.79
C GLU A 2 -13.73 -19.40 2.46
N THR A 3 -12.69 -18.93 1.79
CA THR A 3 -11.38 -18.83 2.41
C THR A 3 -11.36 -17.56 3.23
N ALA A 4 -11.25 -17.71 4.54
CA ALA A 4 -11.12 -16.58 5.46
C ALA A 4 -9.67 -16.12 5.46
N VAL A 5 -9.44 -14.82 5.28
CA VAL A 5 -8.12 -14.20 5.46
C VAL A 5 -7.59 -14.60 6.83
N LYS A 6 -6.39 -15.20 6.88
CA LYS A 6 -5.74 -15.49 8.15
C LYS A 6 -5.21 -14.19 8.76
N PHE A 7 -5.90 -13.71 9.79
CA PHE A 7 -5.42 -12.61 10.62
C PHE A 7 -4.56 -13.17 11.76
N PHE A 8 -3.27 -12.85 11.74
CA PHE A 8 -2.42 -13.02 12.91
C PHE A 8 -2.76 -11.95 13.96
N THR A 9 -2.39 -12.20 15.20
CA THR A 9 -2.58 -11.30 16.33
C THR A 9 -1.26 -10.98 17.01
N GLU A 10 -1.25 -10.06 17.97
CA GLU A 10 -0.04 -9.77 18.75
C GLU A 10 0.60 -11.01 19.41
N GLN A 11 -0.18 -12.07 19.70
CA GLN A 11 0.35 -13.32 20.26
C GLN A 11 1.13 -14.17 19.25
N SER A 12 0.93 -13.94 17.95
CA SER A 12 1.55 -14.69 16.84
C SER A 12 2.31 -13.75 15.88
N ALA A 13 2.72 -12.58 16.37
CA ALA A 13 3.38 -11.56 15.56
C ALA A 13 4.71 -12.05 14.96
N ASP A 14 5.50 -12.83 15.71
CA ASP A 14 6.76 -13.39 15.22
C ASP A 14 6.53 -14.40 14.08
N GLU A 15 5.47 -15.19 14.16
CA GLU A 15 5.06 -16.12 13.09
C GLU A 15 4.63 -15.35 11.83
N ALA A 16 3.87 -14.26 12.00
CA ALA A 16 3.46 -13.40 10.89
C ALA A 16 4.68 -12.78 10.19
N VAL A 17 5.65 -12.28 10.96
CA VAL A 17 6.90 -11.71 10.43
C VAL A 17 7.73 -12.78 9.73
N ALA A 18 7.84 -13.98 10.30
CA ALA A 18 8.57 -15.09 9.68
C ALA A 18 7.91 -15.52 8.37
N LEU A 19 6.58 -15.68 8.36
CA LEU A 19 5.83 -16.05 7.16
C LEU A 19 5.97 -14.99 6.06
N ALA A 20 5.87 -13.70 6.39
CA ALA A 20 6.04 -12.62 5.40
C ALA A 20 7.42 -12.67 4.74
N LYS A 21 8.48 -12.95 5.52
CA LYS A 21 9.84 -13.13 5.01
C LYS A 21 9.97 -14.36 4.11
N GLU A 22 9.41 -15.49 4.52
CA GLU A 22 9.47 -16.75 3.78
C GLU A 22 8.68 -16.66 2.46
N SER A 23 7.43 -16.18 2.51
CA SER A 23 6.56 -16.04 1.35
C SER A 23 6.93 -14.85 0.45
N ARG A 24 7.82 -13.97 0.92
CA ARG A 24 8.20 -12.69 0.30
C ARG A 24 7.00 -11.79 0.03
N GLN A 25 5.93 -11.94 0.80
CA GLN A 25 4.75 -11.09 0.74
C GLN A 25 4.88 -9.92 1.72
N PRO A 26 4.36 -8.73 1.37
CA PRO A 26 4.27 -7.62 2.29
C PRO A 26 3.51 -8.01 3.57
N LEU A 27 3.98 -7.47 4.70
CA LEU A 27 3.31 -7.59 5.99
C LEU A 27 2.42 -6.37 6.19
N LEU A 28 1.10 -6.56 6.19
CA LEU A 28 0.15 -5.54 6.60
C LEU A 28 -0.07 -5.64 8.11
N ILE A 29 0.25 -4.58 8.84
CA ILE A 29 -0.05 -4.47 10.28
C ILE A 29 -1.17 -3.46 10.47
N ASP A 30 -2.29 -3.90 11.07
CA ASP A 30 -3.39 -3.04 11.51
C ASP A 30 -3.33 -2.86 13.03
N TYR A 31 -2.96 -1.65 13.46
CA TYR A 31 -2.99 -1.25 14.86
C TYR A 31 -4.36 -0.70 15.22
N TRP A 32 -5.05 -1.39 16.13
CA TRP A 32 -6.41 -1.08 16.54
C TRP A 32 -6.52 -0.90 18.05
N ALA A 33 -7.58 -0.24 18.50
CA ALA A 33 -7.82 0.06 19.91
C ALA A 33 -9.25 -0.26 20.35
N THR A 34 -9.45 -0.47 21.65
CA THR A 34 -10.78 -0.58 22.27
C THR A 34 -11.55 0.74 22.11
N ASN A 35 -12.88 0.67 21.95
CA ASN A 35 -13.76 1.82 21.69
C ASN A 35 -13.43 2.62 20.41
N CYS A 36 -12.70 2.02 19.48
CA CYS A 36 -12.40 2.60 18.18
C CYS A 36 -13.53 2.32 17.17
N LYS A 37 -14.39 3.31 16.91
CA LYS A 37 -15.48 3.16 15.92
C LYS A 37 -14.97 2.90 14.49
N GLY A 38 -13.84 3.51 14.13
CA GLY A 38 -13.20 3.29 12.83
C GLY A 38 -12.73 1.85 12.64
N CYS A 39 -12.16 1.25 13.70
CA CYS A 39 -11.69 -0.12 13.72
C CYS A 39 -12.87 -1.09 13.60
N ALA A 40 -13.95 -0.85 14.38
CA ALA A 40 -15.17 -1.66 14.28
C ALA A 40 -15.80 -1.59 12.87
N LYS A 41 -15.74 -0.42 12.21
CA LYS A 41 -16.23 -0.26 10.83
C LYS A 41 -15.29 -0.93 9.80
N MET A 42 -13.98 -0.88 9.99
CA MET A 42 -13.03 -1.65 9.17
C MET A 42 -13.39 -3.14 9.22
N ASP A 43 -13.61 -3.68 10.41
CA ASP A 43 -13.96 -5.08 10.62
C ASP A 43 -15.27 -5.44 9.94
N ALA A 44 -16.34 -4.69 10.21
CA ALA A 44 -17.68 -5.02 9.73
C ALA A 44 -17.93 -4.74 8.24
N VAL A 45 -17.08 -3.94 7.58
CA VAL A 45 -17.30 -3.50 6.20
C VAL A 45 -16.12 -3.86 5.31
N THR A 46 -14.93 -3.42 5.67
CA THR A 46 -13.75 -3.51 4.78
C THR A 46 -13.16 -4.91 4.78
N TYR A 47 -12.99 -5.52 5.95
CA TYR A 47 -12.49 -6.89 6.04
C TYR A 47 -13.56 -7.95 5.74
N GLU A 48 -14.85 -7.60 5.71
CA GLU A 48 -15.93 -8.47 5.21
C GLU A 48 -16.10 -8.42 3.69
N ASP A 49 -15.55 -7.41 3.01
CA ASP A 49 -15.65 -7.31 1.55
C ASP A 49 -14.91 -8.47 0.86
N THR A 50 -15.59 -9.14 -0.06
CA THR A 50 -15.07 -10.35 -0.72
C THR A 50 -13.84 -10.08 -1.59
N ALA A 51 -13.77 -8.93 -2.26
CA ALA A 51 -12.63 -8.57 -3.09
C ALA A 51 -11.42 -8.21 -2.21
N VAL A 52 -11.65 -7.50 -1.10
CA VAL A 52 -10.61 -7.23 -0.09
C VAL A 52 -10.05 -8.53 0.48
N ARG A 53 -10.92 -9.47 0.88
CA ARG A 53 -10.51 -10.75 1.43
C ARG A 53 -9.63 -11.54 0.47
N ALA A 54 -10.09 -11.71 -0.77
CA ALA A 54 -9.35 -12.43 -1.79
C ALA A 54 -7.98 -11.77 -2.06
N TYR A 55 -7.93 -10.45 -2.13
CA TYR A 55 -6.68 -9.72 -2.38
C TYR A 55 -5.68 -9.83 -1.23
N LEU A 56 -6.15 -9.69 0.02
CA LEU A 56 -5.32 -9.86 1.21
C LEU A 56 -4.75 -11.27 1.29
N GLU A 57 -5.57 -12.30 1.10
CA GLU A 57 -5.13 -13.68 1.13
C GLU A 57 -4.05 -13.97 0.07
N GLN A 58 -4.23 -13.44 -1.14
CA GLN A 58 -3.31 -13.70 -2.24
C GLN A 58 -1.99 -12.95 -2.11
N HIS A 59 -1.98 -11.79 -1.44
CA HIS A 59 -0.87 -10.84 -1.56
C HIS A 59 -0.26 -10.37 -0.25
N TYR A 60 -0.86 -10.66 0.90
CA TYR A 60 -0.42 -10.13 2.19
C TYR A 60 -0.37 -11.19 3.26
N VAL A 61 0.60 -11.03 4.17
CA VAL A 61 0.46 -11.55 5.52
C VAL A 61 -0.16 -10.44 6.36
N VAL A 62 -1.26 -10.72 7.05
CA VAL A 62 -2.02 -9.71 7.79
C VAL A 62 -1.91 -9.96 9.29
N LEU A 63 -1.49 -8.93 10.02
CA LEU A 63 -1.34 -8.93 11.47
C LEU A 63 -2.20 -7.82 12.07
N LYS A 64 -3.10 -8.15 12.99
CA LYS A 64 -3.87 -7.17 13.77
C LYS A 64 -3.32 -7.10 15.18
N CYS A 65 -2.91 -5.91 15.60
CA CYS A 65 -2.31 -5.71 16.92
C CYS A 65 -3.15 -4.74 17.75
N HIS A 66 -3.64 -5.19 18.91
CA HIS A 66 -4.23 -4.26 19.85
C HIS A 66 -3.14 -3.36 20.45
N VAL A 67 -3.34 -2.05 20.42
CA VAL A 67 -2.31 -1.06 20.77
C VAL A 67 -1.81 -1.15 22.21
N SER A 68 -2.63 -1.66 23.13
CA SER A 68 -2.23 -1.88 24.53
C SER A 68 -1.47 -3.18 24.78
N ASN A 69 -1.43 -4.09 23.79
CA ASN A 69 -0.89 -5.44 23.94
C ASN A 69 0.40 -5.65 23.14
N ILE A 70 0.95 -4.60 22.53
CA ILE A 70 2.13 -4.71 21.66
C ILE A 70 3.37 -4.97 22.52
N PRO A 71 4.08 -6.09 22.31
CA PRO A 71 5.36 -6.31 22.99
C PRO A 71 6.36 -5.21 22.66
N LYS A 72 7.12 -4.71 23.64
CA LYS A 72 8.08 -3.62 23.43
C LYS A 72 9.08 -3.90 22.30
N ALA A 73 9.65 -5.11 22.26
CA ALA A 73 10.60 -5.49 21.21
C ALA A 73 9.99 -5.42 19.80
N PHE A 74 8.72 -5.78 19.68
CA PHE A 74 7.97 -5.66 18.43
C PHE A 74 7.74 -4.19 18.07
N ALA A 75 7.28 -3.38 19.04
CA ALA A 75 7.05 -1.94 18.85
C ALA A 75 8.32 -1.19 18.44
N ASP A 76 9.48 -1.52 19.01
CA ASP A 76 10.76 -0.90 18.66
C ASP A 76 11.14 -1.12 17.19
N THR A 77 10.57 -2.14 16.53
CA THR A 77 10.82 -2.47 15.12
C THR A 77 9.68 -2.00 14.20
N PHE A 78 8.43 -2.26 14.60
CA PHE A 78 7.25 -2.13 13.75
C PHE A 78 6.28 -1.02 14.21
N LEU A 79 6.63 -0.26 15.24
CA LEU A 79 5.91 0.94 15.66
C LEU A 79 6.90 2.08 15.94
N THR A 80 7.81 2.29 14.98
CA THR A 80 8.89 3.29 15.06
C THR A 80 8.39 4.72 14.87
N THR A 81 7.16 4.90 14.42
CA THR A 81 6.49 6.21 14.30
C THR A 81 5.41 6.31 15.37
N ALA A 82 5.30 7.50 15.99
CA ALA A 82 4.24 7.76 16.96
C ALA A 82 2.86 7.57 16.29
N MET A 83 2.06 6.66 16.85
CA MET A 83 0.70 6.42 16.36
C MET A 83 -0.20 7.59 16.77
N LEU A 84 -0.67 8.35 15.79
CA LEU A 84 -1.50 9.53 16.00
C LEU A 84 -2.99 9.20 16.12
N TRP A 85 -3.45 8.11 15.49
CA TRP A 85 -4.86 7.77 15.36
C TRP A 85 -5.09 6.26 15.23
N SER A 86 -6.32 5.78 15.40
CA SER A 86 -6.67 4.36 15.13
C SER A 86 -7.94 4.23 14.29
N PRO A 87 -8.05 3.21 13.41
CA PRO A 87 -7.00 2.24 13.09
C PRO A 87 -5.82 2.91 12.37
N SER A 88 -4.62 2.40 12.59
CA SER A 88 -3.41 2.82 11.86
C SER A 88 -2.80 1.61 11.20
N LEU A 89 -2.81 1.59 9.87
CA LEU A 89 -2.33 0.46 9.10
C LEU A 89 -1.02 0.82 8.42
N PHE A 90 -0.07 -0.12 8.47
CA PHE A 90 1.23 0.02 7.85
C PHE A 90 1.53 -1.21 7.01
N ILE A 91 1.94 -0.98 5.77
CA ILE A 91 2.42 -2.02 4.87
C ILE A 91 3.93 -2.03 4.95
N TYR A 92 4.51 -3.13 5.42
CA TYR A 92 5.95 -3.34 5.48
C TYR A 92 6.42 -4.21 4.33
N ALA A 93 7.60 -3.91 3.81
CA ALA A 93 8.35 -4.89 3.05
C ALA A 93 8.69 -6.10 3.97
N PRO A 94 8.87 -7.32 3.44
CA PRO A 94 9.22 -8.49 4.24
C PRO A 94 10.46 -8.24 5.13
N GLY A 95 10.26 -8.04 6.44
CA GLY A 95 11.33 -7.68 7.38
C GLY A 95 12.05 -6.36 7.07
N GLY A 96 11.43 -5.47 6.31
CA GLY A 96 12.03 -4.24 5.79
C GLY A 96 11.27 -2.98 6.22
N PRO A 97 11.49 -1.85 5.51
CA PRO A 97 10.87 -0.58 5.87
C PRO A 97 9.37 -0.56 5.59
N ILE A 98 8.69 0.46 6.13
CA ILE A 98 7.34 0.84 5.74
C ILE A 98 7.34 1.23 4.26
N LEU A 99 6.42 0.65 3.51
CA LEU A 99 6.13 0.95 2.11
C LEU A 99 4.95 1.91 1.98
N ARG A 100 3.96 1.80 2.87
CA ARG A 100 2.75 2.62 2.85
C ARG A 100 2.10 2.71 4.23
N THR A 101 1.46 3.84 4.50
CA THR A 101 0.73 4.10 5.74
C THR A 101 -0.71 4.52 5.40
N ILE A 102 -1.68 3.95 6.10
CA ILE A 102 -3.10 4.24 5.95
C ILE A 102 -3.64 4.59 7.34
N ILE A 103 -4.15 5.79 7.52
CA ILE A 103 -4.61 6.29 8.83
C ILE A 103 -6.13 6.43 8.82
N GLY A 104 -6.79 5.83 9.80
CA GLY A 104 -8.24 5.85 9.95
C GLY A 104 -8.96 4.77 9.14
N TYR A 105 -10.29 4.84 9.19
CA TYR A 105 -11.14 3.91 8.43
C TYR A 105 -10.94 4.08 6.92
N ALA A 106 -10.74 2.97 6.22
CA ALA A 106 -10.61 2.88 4.78
C ALA A 106 -11.75 2.02 4.21
N ALA A 107 -12.62 2.60 3.37
CA ALA A 107 -13.69 1.84 2.70
C ALA A 107 -13.11 0.80 1.70
N PRO A 108 -13.83 -0.28 1.34
CA PRO A 108 -13.29 -1.38 0.53
C PRO A 108 -12.54 -0.97 -0.73
N HIS A 109 -13.13 -0.13 -1.59
CA HIS A 109 -12.51 0.30 -2.84
C HIS A 109 -11.25 1.15 -2.59
N TYR A 110 -11.34 2.11 -1.67
CA TYR A 110 -10.20 2.92 -1.25
C TYR A 110 -9.08 2.04 -0.70
N PHE A 111 -9.40 1.10 0.19
CA PHE A 111 -8.44 0.20 0.79
C PHE A 111 -7.76 -0.71 -0.24
N MET A 112 -8.50 -1.24 -1.22
CA MET A 112 -7.94 -2.00 -2.34
C MET A 112 -6.93 -1.18 -3.17
N THR A 113 -7.25 0.09 -3.41
CA THR A 113 -6.41 1.04 -4.14
C THR A 113 -5.09 1.27 -3.37
N GLU A 114 -5.20 1.51 -2.06
CA GLU A 114 -4.08 1.67 -1.13
C GLU A 114 -3.19 0.41 -1.05
N LEU A 115 -3.78 -0.79 -0.92
CA LEU A 115 -3.04 -2.05 -0.93
C LEU A 115 -2.27 -2.22 -2.26
N SER A 116 -2.92 -1.94 -3.40
CA SER A 116 -2.27 -2.03 -4.71
C SER A 116 -1.03 -1.12 -4.83
N LEU A 117 -1.12 0.12 -4.34
CA LEU A 117 0.02 1.04 -4.27
C LEU A 117 1.14 0.51 -3.36
N GLY A 118 0.80 -0.01 -2.18
CA GLY A 118 1.77 -0.62 -1.27
C GLY A 118 2.49 -1.83 -1.86
N LYS A 119 1.77 -2.68 -2.59
CA LYS A 119 2.35 -3.83 -3.32
C LYS A 119 3.24 -3.36 -4.48
N ALA A 120 2.82 -2.35 -5.23
CA ALA A 120 3.64 -1.76 -6.30
C ALA A 120 4.97 -1.21 -5.76
N ALA A 121 4.95 -0.53 -4.60
CA ALA A 121 6.17 -0.07 -3.94
C ALA A 121 7.14 -1.22 -3.62
N LEU A 122 6.62 -2.38 -3.18
CA LEU A 122 7.44 -3.58 -2.98
C LEU A 122 8.02 -4.10 -4.31
N LEU A 123 7.21 -4.15 -5.38
CA LEU A 123 7.66 -4.60 -6.70
C LEU A 123 8.79 -3.72 -7.24
N ILE A 124 8.64 -2.39 -7.16
CA ILE A 124 9.68 -1.42 -7.54
C ILE A 124 10.95 -1.64 -6.71
N ARG A 125 10.82 -1.79 -5.39
CA ARG A 125 11.95 -2.08 -4.49
C ARG A 125 12.69 -3.36 -4.89
N ASN A 126 11.94 -4.39 -5.30
CA ASN A 126 12.46 -5.68 -5.74
C ASN A 126 12.91 -5.69 -7.21
N ARG A 127 12.98 -4.53 -7.87
CA ARG A 127 13.35 -4.36 -9.28
C ARG A 127 12.41 -5.07 -10.27
N LYS A 128 11.20 -5.41 -9.84
CA LYS A 128 10.13 -5.97 -10.67
C LYS A 128 9.33 -4.84 -11.32
N TYR A 129 10.02 -4.03 -12.11
CA TYR A 129 9.48 -2.75 -12.59
C TYR A 129 8.29 -2.93 -13.53
N GLN A 130 8.34 -3.89 -14.45
CA GLN A 130 7.22 -4.14 -15.37
C GLN A 130 5.98 -4.62 -14.61
N GLU A 131 6.13 -5.58 -13.69
CA GLU A 131 5.02 -6.03 -12.84
C GLU A 131 4.41 -4.87 -12.03
N ALA A 132 5.23 -3.90 -11.58
CA ALA A 132 4.75 -2.72 -10.89
C ALA A 132 3.95 -1.80 -11.82
N ILE A 133 4.43 -1.55 -13.04
CA ILE A 133 3.73 -0.74 -14.04
C ILE A 133 2.39 -1.39 -14.39
N ASP A 134 2.38 -2.69 -14.64
CA ASP A 134 1.16 -3.42 -14.99
C ASP A 134 0.13 -3.28 -13.86
N LEU A 135 0.54 -3.49 -12.60
CA LEU A 135 -0.35 -3.32 -11.44
C LEU A 135 -0.86 -1.87 -11.28
N LEU A 136 0.01 -0.88 -11.46
CA LEU A 136 -0.32 0.53 -11.26
C LEU A 136 -1.22 1.09 -12.38
N THR A 137 -1.11 0.56 -13.60
CA THR A 137 -1.96 0.95 -14.73
C THR A 137 -3.34 0.27 -14.71
N THR A 138 -3.45 -0.91 -14.08
CA THR A 138 -4.72 -1.62 -13.90
C THR A 138 -5.32 -1.42 -12.51
N LEU A 139 -4.93 -0.35 -11.82
CA LEU A 139 -5.21 -0.18 -10.40
C LEU A 139 -6.74 -0.07 -10.17
N PRO A 140 -7.32 -0.94 -9.32
CA PRO A 140 -8.77 -1.01 -9.17
C PRO A 140 -9.29 0.30 -8.59
N TYR A 141 -10.44 0.78 -9.09
CA TYR A 141 -11.12 1.97 -8.60
C TYR A 141 -10.30 3.28 -8.64
N ALA A 142 -9.19 3.32 -9.36
CA ALA A 142 -8.36 4.53 -9.47
C ALA A 142 -9.16 5.74 -9.98
N ALA A 143 -10.14 5.53 -10.86
CA ALA A 143 -11.06 6.57 -11.33
C ALA A 143 -11.95 7.18 -10.22
N GLU A 144 -12.24 6.42 -9.15
CA GLU A 144 -12.99 6.92 -7.98
C GLU A 144 -12.10 7.75 -7.05
N TYR A 145 -10.77 7.58 -7.12
CA TYR A 145 -9.79 8.22 -6.24
C TYR A 145 -8.68 8.95 -7.04
N PRO A 146 -8.97 10.14 -7.59
CA PRO A 146 -8.01 10.88 -8.44
C PRO A 146 -6.63 11.08 -7.82
N ALA A 147 -6.55 11.35 -6.51
CA ALA A 147 -5.27 11.53 -5.82
C ALA A 147 -4.39 10.25 -5.82
N LEU A 148 -5.02 9.07 -5.74
CA LEU A 148 -4.32 7.79 -5.80
C LEU A 148 -3.95 7.40 -7.23
N HIS A 149 -4.78 7.76 -8.22
CA HIS A 149 -4.43 7.62 -9.62
C HIS A 149 -3.24 8.51 -10.00
N GLN A 150 -3.22 9.76 -9.53
CA GLN A 150 -2.10 10.67 -9.71
C GLN A 150 -0.78 10.10 -9.16
N GLU A 151 -0.82 9.57 -7.93
CA GLU A 151 0.30 8.87 -7.31
C GLU A 151 0.75 7.67 -8.16
N ALA A 152 -0.20 6.86 -8.66
CA ALA A 152 0.10 5.69 -9.47
C ALA A 152 0.84 6.05 -10.77
N LEU A 153 0.36 7.05 -11.51
CA LEU A 153 1.02 7.53 -12.74
C LEU A 153 2.44 8.02 -12.47
N TYR A 154 2.64 8.73 -11.34
CA TYR A 154 3.97 9.16 -10.95
C TYR A 154 4.91 7.96 -10.76
N TRP A 155 4.48 6.94 -10.01
CA TRP A 155 5.28 5.74 -9.77
C TRP A 155 5.44 4.85 -11.00
N CYS A 156 4.49 4.82 -11.94
CA CYS A 156 4.66 4.18 -13.25
C CYS A 156 5.85 4.79 -13.99
N GLY A 157 5.94 6.12 -14.05
CA GLY A 157 7.06 6.81 -14.68
C GLY A 157 8.41 6.47 -14.03
N VAL A 158 8.46 6.45 -12.69
CA VAL A 158 9.68 6.04 -11.95
C VAL A 158 10.04 4.58 -12.27
N ALA A 159 9.07 3.67 -12.27
CA ALA A 159 9.31 2.27 -12.59
C ALA A 159 9.80 2.11 -14.04
N ALA A 160 9.22 2.82 -14.99
CA ALA A 160 9.58 2.78 -16.40
C ALA A 160 11.00 3.30 -16.65
N TYR A 161 11.41 4.35 -15.96
CA TYR A 161 12.80 4.83 -15.97
C TYR A 161 13.79 3.73 -15.59
N PHE A 162 13.51 2.98 -14.52
CA PHE A 162 14.38 1.92 -14.04
C PHE A 162 14.28 0.62 -14.85
N ALA A 163 13.13 0.36 -15.49
CA ALA A 163 12.96 -0.75 -16.42
C ALA A 163 13.72 -0.53 -17.74
N GLY A 164 13.79 0.73 -18.18
CA GLY A 164 14.43 1.13 -19.43
C GLY A 164 15.91 1.53 -19.30
N PRO A 165 16.45 2.25 -20.30
CA PRO A 165 17.86 2.67 -20.34
C PRO A 165 18.20 3.79 -19.35
N ARG A 166 17.32 4.12 -18.38
CA ARG A 166 17.44 5.26 -17.48
C ARG A 166 17.54 6.59 -18.21
N THR A 167 16.70 6.74 -19.23
CA THR A 167 16.42 8.01 -19.92
C THR A 167 15.01 8.47 -19.59
N PHE A 168 14.65 9.68 -19.99
CA PHE A 168 13.33 10.24 -19.70
C PHE A 168 12.24 9.76 -20.67
N ASP A 169 12.59 9.26 -21.86
CA ASP A 169 11.61 8.82 -22.86
C ASP A 169 10.60 7.79 -22.31
N PRO A 170 11.00 6.75 -21.55
CA PRO A 170 10.06 5.80 -20.96
C PRO A 170 9.15 6.38 -19.88
N ILE A 171 9.49 7.54 -19.31
CA ILE A 171 8.69 8.22 -18.28
C ILE A 171 7.52 8.98 -18.92
N LEU A 172 7.74 9.54 -20.12
CA LEU A 172 6.84 10.48 -20.78
C LEU A 172 5.39 10.00 -20.90
N PRO A 173 5.08 8.72 -21.23
CA PRO A 173 3.70 8.28 -21.31
C PRO A 173 2.92 8.50 -20.02
N TYR A 174 3.55 8.27 -18.87
CA TYR A 174 2.88 8.32 -17.56
C TYR A 174 2.87 9.73 -16.97
N TRP A 175 4.01 10.42 -16.99
CA TRP A 175 4.09 11.78 -16.44
C TRP A 175 3.44 12.80 -17.36
N GLY A 176 3.45 12.57 -18.68
CA GLY A 176 2.68 13.35 -19.64
C GLY A 176 1.17 13.20 -19.40
N GLU A 177 0.69 11.97 -19.18
CA GLU A 177 -0.71 11.75 -18.79
C GLU A 177 -1.05 12.42 -17.45
N LEU A 178 -0.20 12.26 -16.44
CA LEU A 178 -0.38 12.89 -15.12
C LEU A 178 -0.54 14.41 -15.23
N ARG A 179 0.36 15.07 -15.99
CA ARG A 179 0.31 16.53 -16.20
C ARG A 179 -0.87 16.96 -17.06
N LYS A 180 -1.25 16.17 -18.05
CA LYS A 180 -2.38 16.46 -18.93
C LYS A 180 -3.72 16.32 -18.21
N THR A 181 -3.88 15.25 -17.45
CA THR A 181 -5.15 14.87 -16.79
C THR A 181 -5.32 15.59 -15.45
N TYR A 182 -4.23 15.84 -14.72
CA TYR A 182 -4.25 16.44 -13.38
C TYR A 182 -3.23 17.59 -13.25
N PRO A 183 -3.29 18.64 -14.10
CA PRO A 183 -2.28 19.69 -14.19
C PRO A 183 -2.05 20.44 -12.86
N GLU A 184 -3.07 20.56 -12.02
CA GLU A 184 -3.01 21.29 -10.75
C GLU A 184 -2.66 20.40 -9.55
N SER A 185 -2.35 19.12 -9.77
CA SER A 185 -2.01 18.21 -8.68
C SER A 185 -0.56 18.39 -8.24
N VAL A 186 -0.30 18.23 -6.94
CA VAL A 186 1.08 18.18 -6.38
C VAL A 186 1.91 17.08 -7.06
N TRP A 187 1.29 16.00 -7.51
CA TRP A 187 1.97 14.94 -8.26
C TRP A 187 2.41 15.41 -9.65
N ALA A 188 1.59 16.21 -10.34
CA ALA A 188 1.98 16.82 -11.62
C ALA A 188 3.11 17.85 -11.43
N GLU A 189 3.09 18.65 -10.36
CA GLU A 189 4.21 19.53 -10.00
C GLU A 189 5.51 18.74 -9.78
N LYS A 190 5.44 17.63 -9.05
CA LYS A 190 6.60 16.73 -8.87
C LYS A 190 7.10 16.11 -10.17
N ALA A 191 6.21 15.91 -11.13
CA ALA A 191 6.54 15.37 -12.46
C ALA A 191 7.00 16.45 -13.45
N ASP A 192 6.96 17.73 -13.07
CA ASP A 192 7.37 18.85 -13.92
C ASP A 192 8.89 19.09 -13.88
N LEU A 193 9.64 18.13 -14.41
CA LEU A 193 11.10 18.26 -14.52
C LEU A 193 11.55 18.98 -15.80
N PHE A 194 10.63 19.29 -16.72
CA PHE A 194 10.94 19.85 -18.03
C PHE A 194 9.95 20.97 -18.42
N PRO A 195 10.38 22.24 -18.32
CA PRO A 195 9.62 23.36 -18.85
C PRO A 195 9.49 23.22 -20.37
N GLY A 196 8.27 23.27 -20.90
CA GLY A 196 8.00 23.37 -22.35
C GLY A 196 7.85 22.06 -23.13
N VAL A 197 7.80 20.90 -22.47
CA VAL A 197 7.44 19.62 -23.10
C VAL A 197 6.06 19.20 -22.61
N ILE A 198 5.04 19.45 -23.43
CA ILE A 198 3.68 18.87 -23.35
C ILE A 198 3.32 18.38 -24.75
#